data_AF-A0A6A6G9I0-F1
#
_entry.id   AF-A0A6A6G9I0-F1
#
_cell.length_a   1.000
_cell.length_b   1.000
_cell.length_c   1.000
_cell.angle_alpha   90.00
_cell.angle_beta   90.00
_cell.angle_gamma   90.00
#
_symmetry.space_group_name_H-M   'P 1'
#
loop_
_entity.id
_entity.type
_entity.pdbx_description
1 polymer ?
#
loop_
_entity_poly.entity_id
_entity_poly.type
_entity_poly.pdbx_seq_one_letter_code
_entity_poly.pdbx_strand_id
1 'polypeptide(L)' 'DPDEPKYCYCGRGSYGTMIGCEGSNCKYEWFHLECTGLKEVPDDDVKWYCEDC' A
#
# COMPACT_ATOMS: atom_id res chain seq x y z
N ASP A 1 -15.23 -8.01 -6.32
CA ASP A 1 -15.36 -9.40 -6.83
C ASP A 1 -14.64 -10.40 -5.91
N PRO A 2 -15.07 -11.66 -5.79
CA PRO A 2 -14.28 -12.69 -5.10
C PRO A 2 -12.92 -12.94 -5.76
N ASP A 3 -12.77 -12.61 -7.05
CA ASP A 3 -11.53 -12.69 -7.82
C ASP A 3 -10.66 -11.41 -7.75
N GLU A 4 -11.12 -10.38 -7.05
CA GLU A 4 -10.39 -9.12 -6.98
C GLU A 4 -9.17 -9.23 -6.05
N PRO A 5 -7.97 -8.84 -6.51
CA PRO A 5 -6.77 -8.90 -5.69
C PRO A 5 -6.92 -8.00 -4.47
N LYS A 6 -6.56 -8.56 -3.31
CA LYS A 6 -6.65 -7.88 -2.01
C LYS A 6 -5.30 -7.32 -1.64
N TYR A 7 -5.29 -6.03 -1.35
CA TYR A 7 -4.12 -5.27 -0.95
C TYR A 7 -4.32 -4.72 0.47
N CYS A 8 -3.27 -4.06 0.98
CA CYS A 8 -3.28 -3.35 2.24
C CYS A 8 -3.59 -4.24 3.46
N TYR A 9 -3.41 -3.71 4.66
CA TYR A 9 -3.80 -4.37 5.91
C TYR A 9 -5.32 -4.57 6.02
N CYS A 10 -6.11 -3.77 5.30
CA CYS A 10 -7.57 -3.85 5.33
C CYS A 10 -8.12 -5.01 4.47
N GLY A 11 -7.30 -5.64 3.62
CA GLY A 11 -7.70 -6.77 2.79
C GLY A 11 -8.78 -6.44 1.76
N ARG A 12 -8.81 -5.19 1.29
CA ARG A 12 -9.76 -4.70 0.28
C ARG A 12 -9.05 -4.57 -1.07
N GLY A 13 -9.84 -4.46 -2.12
CA GLY A 13 -9.33 -4.16 -3.46
C GLY A 13 -8.69 -2.78 -3.58
N SER A 14 -8.20 -2.47 -4.77
CA SER A 14 -7.60 -1.17 -5.05
C SER A 14 -8.67 -0.08 -5.11
N TYR A 15 -8.51 0.98 -4.32
CA TYR A 15 -9.38 2.14 -4.36
C TYR A 15 -8.66 3.39 -3.85
N GLY A 16 -9.12 4.57 -4.26
CA GLY A 16 -8.54 5.85 -3.81
C GLY A 16 -7.05 5.99 -4.14
N THR A 17 -6.34 6.77 -3.32
CA THR A 17 -4.89 6.95 -3.43
C THR A 17 -4.17 5.79 -2.74
N MET A 18 -3.22 5.19 -3.43
CA MET A 18 -2.42 4.07 -2.93
C MET A 18 -0.92 4.37 -3.03
N ILE A 19 -0.16 3.76 -2.14
CA ILE A 19 1.30 3.81 -2.09
C ILE A 19 1.88 2.40 -2.14
N GLY A 20 2.96 2.23 -2.89
CA GLY A 20 3.67 0.96 -3.04
C GLY A 20 4.75 0.81 -1.98
N CYS A 21 4.88 -0.39 -1.41
CA CYS A 21 5.97 -0.73 -0.51
C CYS A 21 7.18 -1.24 -1.31
N GLU A 22 8.34 -0.67 -1.04
CA GLU A 22 9.62 -1.02 -1.68
C GLU A 22 10.29 -2.27 -1.07
N GLY A 23 9.61 -2.97 -0.16
CA GLY A 23 10.08 -4.21 0.44
C GLY A 23 10.07 -5.34 -0.59
N SER A 24 11.23 -5.93 -0.87
CA SER A 24 11.39 -6.90 -1.97
C SER A 24 10.52 -8.16 -1.86
N ASN A 25 10.03 -8.50 -0.67
CA ASN A 25 9.12 -9.62 -0.42
C ASN A 25 7.85 -9.13 0.31
N CYS A 26 7.42 -7.89 0.07
CA CYS A 26 6.24 -7.35 0.70
C CYS A 26 5.02 -8.19 0.27
N LYS A 27 4.31 -8.76 1.25
CA LYS A 27 3.13 -9.59 1.00
C LYS A 27 1.98 -8.82 0.34
N TYR A 28 1.85 -7.54 0.67
CA TYR A 28 0.71 -6.73 0.26
C TYR A 28 1.01 -5.84 -0.94
N GLU A 29 2.28 -5.47 -1.15
CA GLU A 29 2.83 -4.60 -2.20
C GLU A 29 2.26 -3.17 -2.24
N TRP A 30 0.96 -3.01 -2.03
CA TRP A 30 0.20 -1.77 -2.14
C TRP A 30 -0.65 -1.52 -0.90
N PHE A 31 -0.74 -0.26 -0.53
CA PHE A 31 -1.47 0.18 0.66
C PHE A 31 -2.29 1.42 0.34
N HIS A 32 -3.50 1.50 0.89
CA HIS A 32 -4.29 2.73 0.80
C HIS A 32 -3.61 3.79 1.66
N LEU A 33 -3.45 5.01 1.13
CA LEU A 33 -2.77 6.09 1.83
C LEU A 33 -3.38 6.33 3.22
N GLU A 34 -4.71 6.33 3.30
CA GLU A 34 -5.47 6.45 4.55
C GLU A 34 -5.17 5.36 5.58
N CYS A 35 -4.82 4.15 5.12
CA CYS A 35 -4.49 3.02 6.00
C CYS A 35 -3.05 3.08 6.52
N THR A 36 -2.18 3.87 5.89
CA THR A 36 -0.77 4.05 6.30
C THR A 36 -0.57 5.18 7.30
N GLY A 37 -1.59 6.01 7.52
CA GLY A 37 -1.48 7.22 8.35
C GLY A 37 -0.71 8.38 7.68
N LEU A 38 -0.26 8.21 6.43
CA LEU A 38 0.32 9.27 5.64
C LEU A 38 -0.73 10.32 5.26
N LYS A 39 -0.33 11.60 5.31
CA LYS A 39 -1.18 12.72 4.88
C LYS A 39 -1.15 12.94 3.37
N GLU A 40 0.00 12.66 2.78
CA GLU A 40 0.29 12.83 1.37
C GLU A 40 1.21 11.70 0.90
N VAL A 41 1.15 11.39 -0.40
CA VAL A 41 2.09 10.45 -1.00
C VAL A 41 3.47 11.13 -1.00
N PRO A 42 4.54 10.47 -0.53
CA PRO A 42 5.90 10.99 -0.66
C PRO A 42 6.25 11.26 -2.14
N ASP A 43 7.26 12.09 -2.37
CA ASP A 43 7.78 12.30 -3.71
C ASP A 43 8.26 10.96 -4.33
N ASP A 44 8.21 10.86 -5.66
CA ASP A 44 8.49 9.62 -6.40
C ASP A 44 9.92 9.07 -6.18
N ASP A 45 10.85 9.90 -5.70
CA ASP A 45 12.23 9.52 -5.35
C ASP A 45 12.38 8.99 -3.91
N VAL A 46 11.33 9.08 -3.09
CA VAL A 46 11.32 8.62 -1.71
C VAL A 46 10.74 7.21 -1.63
N LYS A 47 11.59 6.27 -1.24
CA LYS A 47 11.16 4.89 -0.96
C LYS A 47 10.33 4.84 0.32
N TRP A 48 9.15 4.24 0.23
CA TRP A 48 8.29 3.97 1.37
C TRP A 48 8.23 2.47 1.69
N TYR A 49 8.18 2.16 2.97
CA TYR A 49 8.13 0.80 3.49
C TYR A 49 6.94 0.68 4.45
N CYS A 50 6.19 -0.41 4.33
CA CYS A 50 5.11 -0.74 5.26
C CYS A 50 5.69 -1.27 6.58
N GLU A 51 4.90 -1.27 7.65
CA GLU A 51 5.30 -1.74 8.99
C GLU A 51 5.75 -3.21 9.04
N ASP A 52 5.30 -4.03 8.08
CA ASP A 52 5.67 -5.44 7.96
C ASP A 52 6.98 -5.69 7.16
N CYS A 53 7.67 -4.65 6.67
CA CYS A 53 8.91 -4.74 5.89
C CYS A 53 10.05 -3.94 6.53
#